data_AF-A0A4S2HAZ2-F1
#
_entry.id   AF-A0A4S2HAZ2-F1
#
_cell.length_a   1.000
_cell.length_b   1.000
_cell.length_c   1.000
_cell.angle_alpha   90.00
_cell.angle_beta   90.00
_cell.angle_gamma   90.00
#
_symmetry.space_group_name_H-M   'P 1'
#
loop_
_entity.id
_entity.type
_entity.pdbx_description
1 polymer ?
#
loop_
_entity_poly.entity_id
_entity_poly.type
_entity_poly.pdbx_seq_one_letter_code
_entity_poly.pdbx_strand_id
1 'polypeptide(L)'
;MCRGFTDFWHIPFLFAKTVGGVKNVKKGNRRLNYEDRKKIEKMVEQGARVVVIADTIGFHRATIYNELQRGGTPYRADVAQRTV
;
A
#
# COMPACT_ATOMS: atom_id res chain seq x y z
N MET A 1 -41.56 39.68 19.26
CA MET A 1 -40.61 39.80 18.12
C MET A 1 -39.26 39.29 18.64
N CYS A 2 -38.52 38.34 18.08
CA CYS A 2 -38.27 37.89 16.70
C CYS A 2 -38.25 36.33 16.68
N ARG A 3 -38.98 35.62 15.81
CA ARG A 3 -38.55 35.06 14.49
C ARG A 3 -37.05 34.72 14.49
N GLY A 4 -36.55 33.49 14.40
CA GLY A 4 -37.02 32.27 13.75
C GLY A 4 -35.79 31.72 13.02
N PHE A 5 -35.31 30.52 13.39
CA PHE A 5 -34.28 29.83 12.60
C PHE A 5 -34.59 28.33 12.63
N THR A 6 -35.44 28.01 11.66
CA THR A 6 -35.76 26.71 11.06
C THR A 6 -34.88 25.53 11.46
N ASP A 7 -35.58 24.51 11.93
CA ASP A 7 -35.30 23.08 11.80
C ASP A 7 -34.53 22.73 10.53
N PHE A 8 -33.33 22.14 10.67
CA PHE A 8 -32.68 21.44 9.57
C PHE A 8 -31.64 20.42 10.07
N TRP A 9 -32.02 19.53 11.00
CA TRP A 9 -31.18 18.38 11.35
C TRP A 9 -32.00 17.09 11.48
N HIS A 10 -32.82 16.83 10.46
CA HIS A 10 -33.21 15.46 10.11
C HIS A 10 -32.33 14.98 8.96
N ILE A 11 -31.24 14.29 9.29
CA ILE A 11 -30.75 13.19 8.45
C ILE A 11 -30.46 12.01 9.37
N PRO A 12 -31.24 10.91 9.25
CA PRO A 12 -30.98 9.70 10.01
C PRO A 12 -29.70 9.04 9.50
N PHE A 13 -28.81 8.79 10.45
CA PHE A 13 -27.91 7.64 10.53
C PHE A 13 -28.29 6.48 9.59
N LEU A 14 -27.64 6.36 8.42
CA LEU A 14 -27.65 5.14 7.58
C LEU A 14 -26.64 5.25 6.43
N PHE A 15 -25.38 4.86 6.68
CA PHE A 15 -24.64 4.01 5.75
C PHE A 15 -23.46 3.35 6.50
N ALA A 16 -23.77 2.23 7.14
CA ALA A 16 -22.75 1.27 7.53
C ALA A 16 -22.04 0.79 6.25
N LYS A 17 -20.87 1.37 5.93
CA LYS A 17 -19.98 0.79 4.94
C LYS A 17 -19.12 -0.26 5.65
N THR A 18 -19.46 -1.50 5.37
CA THR A 18 -18.75 -2.74 5.72
C THR A 18 -17.25 -2.50 5.81
N VAL A 19 -16.70 -2.55 7.03
CA VAL A 19 -15.26 -2.67 7.25
C VAL A 19 -14.84 -4.02 6.71
N GLY A 20 -14.43 -4.05 5.44
CA GLY A 20 -13.76 -5.19 4.85
C GLY A 20 -12.55 -5.52 5.71
N GLY A 21 -12.64 -6.62 6.44
CA GLY A 21 -11.61 -7.06 7.37
C GLY A 21 -10.27 -7.17 6.66
N VAL A 22 -9.37 -6.24 6.95
CA VAL A 22 -7.96 -6.39 6.61
C VAL A 22 -7.46 -7.52 7.49
N LYS A 23 -7.35 -8.71 6.91
CA LYS A 23 -6.61 -9.85 7.46
C LYS A 23 -5.18 -9.39 7.73
N ASN A 24 -4.96 -8.85 8.93
CA ASN A 24 -3.66 -8.54 9.49
C ASN A 24 -2.97 -9.87 9.78
N VAL A 25 -2.48 -10.51 8.72
CA VAL A 25 -1.41 -11.48 8.87
C VAL A 25 -0.21 -10.64 9.31
N LYS A 26 -0.01 -10.53 10.63
CA LYS A 26 1.29 -10.19 11.20
C LYS A 26 2.25 -11.32 10.78
N LYS A 27 2.69 -11.25 9.53
CA LYS A 27 3.84 -12.00 9.03
C LYS A 27 4.97 -11.56 9.94
N GLY A 28 5.63 -12.52 10.61
CA GLY A 28 6.91 -12.25 11.26
C GLY A 28 7.81 -11.46 10.32
N ASN A 29 8.77 -10.74 10.90
CA ASN A 29 9.85 -9.93 10.33
C ASN A 29 10.64 -10.62 9.19
N ARG A 30 9.94 -11.01 8.12
CA ARG A 30 10.48 -11.56 6.89
C ARG A 30 11.16 -10.44 6.14
N ARG A 31 12.43 -10.67 5.79
CA ARG A 31 13.20 -9.79 4.91
C ARG A 31 12.87 -10.10 3.45
N LEU A 32 12.98 -9.10 2.58
CA LEU A 32 12.88 -9.28 1.12
C LEU A 32 14.03 -10.16 0.65
N ASN A 33 13.70 -11.26 -0.01
CA ASN A 33 14.69 -12.13 -0.62
C ASN A 33 15.08 -11.62 -2.02
N TYR A 34 16.20 -12.07 -2.57
CA TYR A 34 16.65 -11.67 -3.90
C TYR A 34 15.63 -12.01 -5.00
N GLU A 35 14.99 -13.18 -4.89
CA GLU A 35 13.90 -13.59 -5.79
C GLU A 35 12.72 -12.60 -5.80
N ASP A 36 12.37 -12.06 -4.63
CA ASP A 36 11.30 -11.07 -4.53
C ASP A 36 11.73 -9.74 -5.18
N ARG A 37 13.00 -9.34 -5.05
CA ARG A 37 13.56 -8.16 -5.72
C ARG A 37 13.51 -8.29 -7.24
N LYS A 38 13.86 -9.46 -7.80
CA LYS A 38 13.76 -9.71 -9.25
C LYS A 38 12.31 -9.69 -9.75
N LYS A 39 11.34 -10.11 -8.92
CA LYS A 39 9.92 -9.97 -9.24
C LYS A 39 9.48 -8.51 -9.24
N ILE A 40 9.92 -7.70 -8.27
CA ILE A 40 9.67 -6.26 -8.25
C ILE A 40 10.22 -5.61 -9.52
N GLU A 41 11.44 -5.96 -9.93
CA GLU A 41 12.09 -5.45 -11.14
C GLU A 41 11.23 -5.69 -12.40
N LYS A 42 10.83 -6.93 -12.65
CA LYS A 42 9.96 -7.28 -13.79
C LYS A 42 8.62 -6.54 -13.75
N MET A 43 8.01 -6.42 -12.57
CA MET A 43 6.72 -5.73 -12.45
C MET A 43 6.84 -4.21 -12.62
N VAL A 44 7.95 -3.61 -12.18
CA VAL A 44 8.24 -2.19 -12.39
C VAL A 44 8.49 -1.91 -13.88
N GLU A 45 9.24 -2.78 -14.57
CA GLU A 45 9.44 -2.70 -16.03
C GLU A 45 8.12 -2.80 -16.80
N GLN A 46 7.19 -3.63 -16.33
CA GLN A 46 5.82 -3.72 -16.88
C GLN A 46 4.94 -2.50 -16.57
N GLY A 47 5.42 -1.55 -15.76
CA GLY A 47 4.65 -0.38 -15.34
C GLY A 47 3.56 -0.68 -14.30
N ALA A 48 3.67 -1.80 -13.58
CA ALA A 48 2.69 -2.16 -12.55
C ALA A 48 2.71 -1.16 -11.40
N ARG A 49 1.52 -0.89 -10.83
CA ARG A 49 1.38 0.00 -9.67
C ARG A 49 1.97 -0.67 -8.43
N VAL A 50 2.60 0.13 -7.56
CA VAL A 50 3.23 -0.31 -6.30
C VAL A 50 2.26 -1.09 -5.39
N VAL A 51 0.97 -0.74 -5.40
CA VAL A 51 -0.06 -1.46 -4.62
C VAL A 51 -0.18 -2.92 -5.08
N VAL A 52 -0.20 -3.15 -6.40
CA VAL A 52 -0.32 -4.50 -6.98
C VAL A 52 0.94 -5.32 -6.69
N ILE A 53 2.12 -4.69 -6.78
CA ILE A 53 3.40 -5.31 -6.44
C ILE A 53 3.41 -5.77 -4.98
N ALA A 54 2.97 -4.89 -4.07
CA ALA A 54 2.89 -5.15 -2.65
C ALA A 54 1.96 -6.31 -2.32
N ASP A 55 0.78 -6.34 -2.94
CA ASP A 55 -0.22 -7.41 -2.76
C ASP A 55 0.28 -8.76 -3.30
N THR A 56 0.97 -8.75 -4.44
CA THR A 56 1.50 -9.96 -5.09
C THR A 56 2.59 -10.65 -4.25
N ILE A 57 3.50 -9.86 -3.68
CA ILE A 57 4.61 -10.39 -2.87
C ILE A 57 4.16 -10.57 -1.40
N GLY A 58 3.10 -9.87 -1.00
CA GLY A 58 2.57 -9.86 0.36
C GLY A 58 3.47 -9.10 1.32
N PHE A 59 3.95 -7.92 0.90
CA PHE A 59 4.65 -6.92 1.71
C PHE A 59 3.82 -5.65 1.81
N HIS A 60 4.14 -4.80 2.78
CA HIS A 60 3.48 -3.50 2.88
C HIS A 60 3.99 -2.55 1.79
N ARG A 61 3.10 -1.70 1.26
CA ARG A 61 3.41 -0.65 0.27
C ARG A 61 4.63 0.20 0.65
N ALA A 62 4.77 0.56 1.94
CA ALA A 62 5.92 1.31 2.44
C ALA A 62 7.25 0.55 2.26
N THR A 63 7.25 -0.76 2.45
CA THR A 63 8.42 -1.61 2.23
C THR A 63 8.84 -1.57 0.77
N ILE A 64 7.88 -1.62 -0.16
CA ILE A 64 8.17 -1.52 -1.59
C ILE A 64 8.73 -0.13 -1.95
N TYR A 65 8.17 0.96 -1.42
CA TYR A 65 8.73 2.30 -1.67
C TYR A 65 10.18 2.43 -1.18
N ASN A 66 10.47 1.96 0.03
CA ASN A 66 11.83 1.99 0.57
C ASN A 66 12.79 1.13 -0.27
N GLU A 67 12.31 -0.01 -0.77
CA GLU A 67 13.10 -0.88 -1.65
C GLU A 67 13.38 -0.20 -2.99
N LEU A 68 12.39 0.44 -3.59
CA LEU A 68 12.57 1.20 -4.84
C LEU A 68 13.57 2.35 -4.67
N GLN A 69 13.54 3.04 -3.53
CA GLN A 69 14.52 4.09 -3.21
C GLN A 69 15.95 3.55 -3.11
N ARG A 70 16.13 2.32 -2.59
CA ARG A 70 17.45 1.66 -2.54
C ARG A 70 17.95 1.26 -3.93
N GLY A 71 17.05 0.78 -4.79
CA GLY A 71 17.39 0.29 -6.13
C GLY A 71 17.61 1.38 -7.18
N GLY A 72 17.33 2.64 -6.88
CA GLY A 72 17.52 3.78 -7.78
C GLY A 72 16.48 3.87 -8.91
N THR A 73 16.72 4.77 -9.87
CA THR A 73 15.89 4.94 -11.08
C THR A 73 16.78 4.80 -12.32
N PRO A 74 16.57 3.80 -13.20
CA PRO A 74 15.59 2.71 -13.10
C PRO A 74 15.90 1.72 -11.97
N TYR A 75 14.86 1.08 -11.42
CA TYR A 75 15.01 0.14 -10.31
C TYR A 75 15.82 -1.09 -10.76
N ARG A 76 16.92 -1.39 -10.05
CA ARG A 76 17.74 -2.58 -10.28
C ARG A 76 17.84 -3.41 -9.01
N ALA A 77 17.46 -4.68 -9.08
CA ALA A 77 17.48 -5.59 -7.94
C ALA A 77 18.90 -5.75 -7.34
N ASP A 78 19.92 -5.76 -8.20
CA ASP A 78 21.32 -5.92 -7.80
C ASP A 78 21.85 -4.74 -6.98
N VAL A 79 21.39 -3.52 -7.29
CA VAL A 79 21.78 -2.30 -6.58
C VAL A 79 21.16 -2.33 -5.18
N ALA A 80 19.87 -2.64 -5.09
CA ALA A 80 19.17 -2.71 -3.80
C ALA A 80 19.72 -3.80 -2.87
N GLN A 81 20.20 -4.93 -3.42
CA GLN A 81 20.82 -6.00 -2.63
C GLN A 81 22.12 -5.57 -1.95
N ARG A 82 22.94 -4.74 -2.61
CA ARG A 82 24.24 -4.29 -2.08
C ARG A 82 24.10 -3.35 -0.88
N THR A 83 22.93 -2.74 -0.71
CA THR A 83 22.64 -1.74 0.33
C THR A 83 21.98 -2.35 1.58
N VAL A 84 21.87 -3.68 1.69
CA VAL A 84 21.16 -4.40 2.76
C VAL A 84 22.11 -4.99 3.79
#